data_AF-A0A2E0W8M2-F1
#
_entry.id   AF-A0A2E0W8M2-F1
#
_cell.length_a   1.000
_cell.length_b   1.000
_cell.length_c   1.000
_cell.angle_alpha   90.00
_cell.angle_beta   90.00
_cell.angle_gamma   90.00
#
_symmetry.space_group_name_H-M   'P 1'
#
loop_
_entity.id
_entity.type
_entity.pdbx_description
1 polymer ?
#
loop_
_entity_poly.entity_id
_entity_poly.type
_entity_poly.pdbx_seq_one_letter_code
_entity_poly.pdbx_strand_id
1 'polypeptide(L)'
;MFRKMFTSFVLSSLIIILSSCAAANSYYFSKNFNTDEIVTATVGSPLLHFESGTFNTIYNKVIDGLVSELYYSGSDGNVVYLTYKEFQKKITGSYIRDSFGQELKYDISKSKIISFRNLKIEIIEANSNEITAKVIEYPSANFIKQGYSEIPIEQVE
;
A
#
# COMPACT_ATOMS: atom_id res chain seq x y z
N MET A 1 -47.64 -44.41 -49.03
CA MET A 1 -46.58 -45.43 -48.82
C MET A 1 -45.25 -44.71 -48.66
N PHE A 2 -44.77 -44.67 -47.41
CA PHE A 2 -43.44 -44.31 -46.88
C PHE A 2 -42.53 -43.26 -47.57
N ARG A 3 -42.57 -42.05 -46.97
CA ARG A 3 -41.46 -41.09 -46.83
C ARG A 3 -40.42 -41.65 -45.86
N LYS A 4 -39.12 -41.66 -46.22
CA LYS A 4 -38.00 -41.57 -45.25
C LYS A 4 -36.83 -40.82 -45.89
N MET A 5 -36.79 -39.51 -45.65
CA MET A 5 -35.57 -38.69 -45.76
C MET A 5 -34.68 -39.02 -44.56
N PHE A 6 -33.43 -39.40 -44.84
CA PHE A 6 -32.35 -39.43 -43.84
C PHE A 6 -32.00 -37.99 -43.45
N THR A 7 -32.38 -37.56 -42.26
CA THR A 7 -31.86 -36.34 -41.63
C THR A 7 -30.55 -36.68 -40.94
N SER A 8 -29.44 -36.29 -41.55
CA SER A 8 -28.10 -36.39 -40.98
C SER A 8 -27.92 -35.36 -39.86
N PHE A 9 -27.50 -35.88 -38.72
CA PHE A 9 -27.02 -35.18 -37.53
C PHE A 9 -25.74 -34.41 -37.88
N VAL A 10 -25.71 -33.08 -37.71
CA VAL A 10 -24.47 -32.36 -37.43
C VAL A 10 -24.74 -31.34 -36.34
N LEU A 11 -24.48 -31.77 -35.10
CA LEU A 11 -24.46 -30.93 -33.91
C LEU A 11 -23.17 -30.11 -33.93
N SER A 12 -23.21 -28.94 -34.59
CA SER A 12 -22.12 -27.97 -34.54
C SER A 12 -22.25 -27.13 -33.27
N SER A 13 -21.82 -27.69 -32.15
CA SER A 13 -21.65 -26.93 -30.91
C SER A 13 -20.46 -25.98 -31.08
N LEU A 14 -20.76 -24.73 -31.42
CA LEU A 14 -19.81 -23.63 -31.44
C LEU A 14 -19.41 -23.32 -29.99
N ILE A 15 -18.31 -23.91 -29.52
CA ILE A 15 -17.71 -23.56 -28.23
C ILE A 15 -17.05 -22.19 -28.39
N ILE A 16 -17.76 -21.14 -27.99
CA ILE A 16 -17.20 -19.80 -27.86
C ILE A 16 -16.37 -19.79 -26.58
N ILE A 17 -15.06 -19.99 -26.71
CA ILE A 17 -14.12 -19.76 -25.60
C ILE A 17 -14.01 -18.24 -25.45
N LEU A 18 -14.76 -17.68 -24.50
CA LEU A 18 -14.54 -16.31 -24.03
C LEU A 18 -13.21 -16.31 -23.28
N SER A 19 -12.11 -15.98 -23.96
CA SER A 19 -10.87 -15.63 -23.28
C SER A 19 -11.13 -14.32 -22.54
N SER A 20 -11.27 -14.38 -21.22
CA SER A 20 -11.28 -13.19 -20.40
C SER A 20 -9.96 -12.46 -20.61
N CYS A 21 -10.04 -11.24 -21.14
CA CYS A 21 -8.90 -10.34 -21.13
C CYS A 21 -8.62 -10.00 -19.67
N ALA A 22 -7.64 -10.66 -19.05
CA ALA A 22 -7.14 -10.22 -17.76
C ALA A 22 -6.51 -8.84 -17.97
N ALA A 23 -6.99 -7.83 -17.24
CA ALA A 23 -6.37 -6.51 -17.28
C ALA A 23 -4.89 -6.65 -16.89
N ALA A 24 -4.00 -6.23 -17.79
CA ALA A 24 -2.55 -6.33 -17.57
C ALA A 24 -2.07 -5.47 -16.39
N ASN A 25 -2.87 -4.50 -15.97
CA ASN A 25 -2.57 -3.56 -14.90
C ASN A 25 -3.63 -3.65 -13.79
N SER A 26 -3.19 -3.65 -12.54
CA SER A 26 -4.02 -3.62 -11.35
C SER A 26 -3.53 -2.56 -10.36
N TYR A 27 -4.42 -2.02 -9.54
CA TYR A 27 -4.03 -1.15 -8.44
C TYR A 27 -3.55 -1.98 -7.24
N TYR A 28 -2.45 -1.58 -6.64
CA TYR A 28 -1.90 -2.24 -5.45
C TYR A 28 -1.72 -1.29 -4.29
N PHE A 29 -1.82 -1.84 -3.09
CA PHE A 29 -1.42 -1.22 -1.85
C PHE A 29 -0.47 -2.16 -1.11
N SER A 30 0.59 -1.64 -0.52
CA SER A 30 1.54 -2.42 0.28
C SER A 30 1.97 -1.64 1.51
N LYS A 31 2.38 -2.35 2.56
CA LYS A 31 2.76 -1.79 3.86
C LYS A 31 3.65 -2.77 4.64
N ASN A 32 4.43 -2.27 5.58
CA ASN A 32 5.27 -3.09 6.47
C ASN A 32 4.66 -3.31 7.88
N PHE A 33 3.36 -3.06 8.05
CA PHE A 33 2.68 -3.13 9.35
C PHE A 33 1.22 -3.57 9.18
N ASN A 34 0.54 -3.84 10.30
CA ASN A 34 -0.89 -4.08 10.37
C ASN A 34 -1.56 -3.20 11.42
N THR A 35 -2.89 -3.09 11.33
CA THR A 35 -3.66 -2.46 12.40
C THR A 35 -3.48 -3.25 13.69
N ASP A 36 -3.39 -2.54 14.82
CA ASP A 36 -3.14 -3.06 16.15
C ASP A 36 -1.77 -3.74 16.35
N GLU A 37 -0.91 -3.75 15.33
CA GLU A 37 0.46 -4.25 15.43
C GLU A 37 1.34 -3.29 16.24
N ILE A 38 2.22 -3.85 17.05
CA ILE A 38 3.29 -3.12 17.73
C ILE A 38 4.52 -3.15 16.83
N VAL A 39 4.93 -1.96 16.39
CA VAL A 39 6.10 -1.76 15.54
C VAL A 39 7.20 -1.05 16.32
N THR A 40 8.45 -1.42 16.05
CA THR A 40 9.64 -0.79 16.62
C THR A 40 10.56 -0.34 15.50
N ALA A 41 11.11 0.87 15.60
CA ALA A 41 12.11 1.36 14.67
C ALA A 41 13.18 2.19 15.37
N THR A 42 14.40 2.09 14.85
CA THR A 42 15.50 2.96 15.22
C THR A 42 15.51 4.23 14.39
N VAL A 43 16.19 5.27 14.89
CA VAL A 43 16.44 6.48 14.11
C VAL A 43 17.14 6.12 12.80
N GLY A 44 16.60 6.65 11.70
CA GLY A 44 17.09 6.39 10.34
C GLY A 44 16.37 5.25 9.60
N SER A 45 15.55 4.46 10.30
CA SER A 45 14.69 3.43 9.69
C SER A 45 13.24 3.90 9.65
N PRO A 46 12.46 3.55 8.61
CA PRO A 46 11.04 3.86 8.57
C PRO A 46 10.31 3.07 9.66
N LEU A 47 9.60 3.78 10.54
CA LEU A 47 8.66 3.18 11.49
C LEU A 47 7.48 2.57 10.76
N LEU A 48 6.92 3.33 9.82
CA LEU A 48 5.85 2.89 8.94
C LEU A 48 6.25 3.19 7.51
N HIS A 49 6.06 2.21 6.63
CA HIS A 49 6.19 2.34 5.20
C HIS A 49 4.89 1.83 4.59
N PHE A 50 4.32 2.60 3.67
CA PHE A 50 3.22 2.14 2.84
C PHE A 50 3.29 2.78 1.46
N GLU A 51 2.90 1.99 0.47
CA GLU A 51 2.99 2.35 -0.93
C GLU A 51 1.68 2.00 -1.64
N SER A 52 1.27 2.83 -2.60
CA SER A 52 0.14 2.51 -3.47
C SER A 52 0.43 2.90 -4.91
N GLY A 53 -0.10 2.16 -5.88
CA GLY A 53 0.22 2.43 -7.27
C GLY A 53 -0.39 1.44 -8.25
N THR A 54 0.21 1.38 -9.44
CA THR A 54 -0.16 0.47 -10.51
C THR A 54 0.88 -0.64 -10.67
N PHE A 55 0.42 -1.88 -10.63
CA PHE A 55 1.21 -3.08 -10.85
C PHE A 55 0.85 -3.72 -12.19
N ASN A 56 1.85 -4.08 -12.98
CA ASN A 56 1.64 -4.89 -14.16
C ASN A 56 1.70 -6.37 -13.79
N THR A 57 0.58 -7.08 -13.94
CA THR A 57 0.45 -8.49 -13.55
C THR A 57 1.15 -9.44 -14.53
N ILE A 58 1.30 -9.04 -15.79
CA ILE A 58 1.97 -9.85 -16.83
C ILE A 58 3.48 -9.86 -16.62
N TYR A 59 4.06 -8.70 -16.31
CA TYR A 59 5.49 -8.51 -16.11
C TYR A 59 5.92 -8.57 -14.65
N ASN A 60 4.97 -8.74 -13.72
CA ASN A 60 5.19 -8.73 -12.29
C ASN A 60 6.00 -7.50 -11.84
N LYS A 61 5.56 -6.30 -12.22
CA LYS A 61 6.35 -5.07 -12.12
C LYS A 61 5.53 -3.85 -11.77
N VAL A 62 6.00 -3.06 -10.80
CA VAL A 62 5.45 -1.73 -10.49
C VAL A 62 5.67 -0.77 -11.65
N ILE A 63 4.62 -0.09 -12.09
CA ILE A 63 4.69 0.90 -13.17
C ILE A 63 4.88 2.29 -12.56
N ASP A 64 4.02 2.62 -11.60
CA ASP A 64 4.04 3.82 -10.80
C ASP A 64 3.56 3.51 -9.38
N GLY A 65 3.95 4.37 -8.45
CA GLY A 65 3.66 4.24 -7.04
C GLY A 65 3.89 5.55 -6.29
N LEU A 66 3.17 5.71 -5.20
CA LEU A 66 3.33 6.75 -4.22
C LEU A 66 3.76 6.09 -2.91
N VAL A 67 5.00 6.35 -2.51
CA VAL A 67 5.55 5.86 -1.25
C VAL A 67 5.31 6.90 -0.17
N SER A 68 4.87 6.46 1.00
CA SER A 68 4.71 7.25 2.21
C SER A 68 5.42 6.57 3.37
N GLU A 69 6.23 7.35 4.08
CA GLU A 69 7.05 6.85 5.17
C GLU A 69 6.94 7.76 6.38
N LEU A 70 6.85 7.15 7.56
CA LEU A 70 6.99 7.84 8.84
C LEU A 70 8.28 7.36 9.49
N TYR A 71 9.21 8.27 9.74
CA TYR A 71 10.47 8.02 10.42
C TYR A 71 10.42 8.53 11.84
N TYR A 72 11.12 7.83 12.72
CA TYR A 72 11.50 8.35 14.01
C TYR A 72 12.79 9.15 13.93
N SER A 73 12.79 10.34 14.51
CA SER A 73 13.93 11.27 14.50
C SER A 73 14.55 11.49 15.88
N GLY A 74 14.07 10.77 16.91
CA GLY A 74 14.53 10.89 18.29
C GLY A 74 13.50 11.54 19.22
N SER A 75 13.84 11.61 20.51
CA SER A 75 13.04 12.25 21.54
C SER A 75 13.89 13.12 22.45
N ASP A 76 13.25 14.12 23.04
CA ASP A 76 13.79 14.98 24.09
C ASP A 76 12.75 15.13 25.21
N GLY A 77 13.00 14.46 26.34
CA GLY A 77 12.03 14.32 27.41
C GLY A 77 10.71 13.71 26.92
N ASN A 78 9.62 14.45 27.06
CA ASN A 78 8.29 14.02 26.59
C ASN A 78 7.98 14.43 25.16
N VAL A 79 8.97 14.95 24.40
CA VAL A 79 8.75 15.36 23.02
C VAL A 79 9.33 14.34 22.07
N VAL A 80 8.49 13.79 21.20
CA VAL A 80 8.85 12.88 20.11
C VAL A 80 8.94 13.66 18.81
N TYR A 81 10.03 13.44 18.07
CA TYR A 81 10.26 13.98 16.74
C TYR A 81 10.05 12.89 15.69
N LEU A 82 9.21 13.19 14.70
CA LEU A 82 8.94 12.31 13.57
C LEU A 82 9.20 13.06 12.26
N THR A 83 9.54 12.33 11.21
CA THR A 83 9.62 12.88 9.86
C THR A 83 8.71 12.09 8.95
N TYR A 84 7.72 12.74 8.34
CA TYR A 84 6.91 12.14 7.29
C TYR A 84 7.51 12.47 5.92
N LYS A 85 7.61 11.47 5.03
CA LYS A 85 8.09 11.63 3.66
C LYS A 85 7.11 11.00 2.67
N GLU A 86 6.91 11.65 1.54
CA GLU A 86 6.09 11.14 0.44
C GLU A 86 6.78 11.40 -0.91
N PHE A 87 7.01 10.36 -1.70
CA PHE A 87 7.70 10.47 -2.98
C PHE A 87 7.13 9.50 -4.02
N GLN A 88 7.31 9.84 -5.30
CA GLN A 88 6.88 8.97 -6.38
C GLN A 88 7.94 7.90 -6.64
N LYS A 89 7.49 6.65 -6.73
CA LYS A 89 8.23 5.52 -7.28
C LYS A 89 7.73 5.32 -8.70
N LYS A 90 8.53 5.62 -9.72
CA LYS A 90 8.07 5.54 -11.11
C LYS A 90 9.13 4.92 -11.99
N ILE A 91 8.71 4.03 -12.89
CA ILE A 91 9.60 3.43 -13.90
C ILE A 91 9.43 4.10 -15.28
N THR A 92 8.32 4.81 -15.54
CA THR A 92 8.03 5.39 -16.87
C THR A 92 7.57 6.87 -16.82
N GLY A 93 8.24 7.75 -17.58
CA GLY A 93 7.80 9.14 -17.85
C GLY A 93 8.68 10.24 -17.25
N SER A 94 8.42 11.49 -17.67
CA SER A 94 9.29 12.66 -17.40
C SER A 94 8.80 13.60 -16.29
N TYR A 95 7.66 13.31 -15.66
CA TYR A 95 7.11 14.13 -14.57
C TYR A 95 7.14 13.34 -13.27
N ILE A 96 8.11 13.67 -12.44
CA ILE A 96 8.24 13.21 -11.06
C ILE A 96 7.76 14.36 -10.19
N ARG A 97 6.73 14.15 -9.38
CA ARG A 97 6.35 15.16 -8.38
C ARG A 97 7.47 15.28 -7.36
N ASP A 98 7.77 16.50 -6.92
CA ASP A 98 8.74 16.73 -5.86
C ASP A 98 8.42 15.87 -4.63
N SER A 99 9.48 15.36 -3.99
CA SER A 99 9.36 14.69 -2.71
C SER A 99 8.81 15.67 -1.68
N PHE A 100 7.75 15.28 -1.01
CA PHE A 100 7.21 16.03 0.12
C PHE A 100 7.80 15.49 1.42
N GLY A 101 8.18 16.39 2.33
CA GLY A 101 8.70 16.03 3.65
C GLY A 101 8.16 16.99 4.70
N GLN A 102 7.81 16.47 5.86
CA GLN A 102 7.38 17.28 6.99
C GLN A 102 7.95 16.76 8.30
N GLU A 103 8.62 17.64 9.04
CA GLU A 103 9.02 17.40 10.42
C GLU A 103 7.83 17.63 11.35
N LEU A 104 7.63 16.69 12.28
CA LEU A 104 6.52 16.67 13.22
C LEU A 104 7.06 16.60 14.65
N LYS A 105 6.44 17.38 15.54
CA LYS A 105 6.80 17.46 16.96
C LYS A 105 5.56 17.25 17.81
N TYR A 106 5.60 16.24 18.69
CA TYR A 106 4.50 15.91 19.57
C TYR A 106 4.94 15.79 21.02
N ASP A 107 4.20 16.42 21.93
CA ASP A 107 4.37 16.27 23.38
C ASP A 107 3.50 15.10 23.88
N ILE A 108 4.15 13.95 24.12
CA ILE A 108 3.50 12.70 24.50
C ILE A 108 3.05 12.66 25.96
N SER A 109 3.40 13.67 26.77
CA SER A 109 2.85 13.80 28.13
C SER A 109 1.37 14.18 28.15
N LYS A 110 0.89 14.81 27.05
CA LYS A 110 -0.52 15.22 26.88
C LYS A 110 -1.36 14.13 26.24
N SER A 111 -0.77 13.35 25.34
CA SER A 111 -1.41 12.26 24.63
C SER A 111 -0.35 11.32 24.09
N LYS A 112 -0.49 10.03 24.38
CA LYS A 112 0.32 8.99 23.71
C LYS A 112 -0.09 8.77 22.26
N ILE A 113 -1.27 9.24 21.86
CA ILE A 113 -1.75 9.11 20.48
C ILE A 113 -1.25 10.28 19.64
N ILE A 114 -0.54 9.96 18.57
CA ILE A 114 -0.11 10.88 17.52
C ILE A 114 -1.06 10.69 16.33
N SER A 115 -1.59 11.80 15.81
CA SER A 115 -2.48 11.82 14.63
C SER A 115 -1.93 12.76 13.57
N PHE A 116 -1.79 12.27 12.35
CA PHE A 116 -1.27 13.03 11.21
C PHE A 116 -1.80 12.47 9.88
N ARG A 117 -2.48 13.28 9.04
CA ARG A 117 -2.96 12.87 7.70
C ARG A 117 -3.66 11.49 7.66
N ASN A 118 -4.61 11.25 8.57
CA ASN A 118 -5.34 9.98 8.74
C ASN A 118 -4.49 8.77 9.16
N LEU A 119 -3.24 9.01 9.55
CA LEU A 119 -2.43 8.08 10.32
C LEU A 119 -2.65 8.34 11.81
N LYS A 120 -2.81 7.26 12.58
CA LYS A 120 -2.79 7.30 14.04
C LYS A 120 -1.90 6.20 14.60
N ILE A 121 -1.03 6.58 15.52
CA ILE A 121 -0.20 5.65 16.29
C ILE A 121 -0.28 5.99 17.76
N GLU A 122 -0.16 4.98 18.62
CA GLU A 122 0.01 5.14 20.06
C GLU A 122 1.46 4.85 20.43
N ILE A 123 2.13 5.82 21.04
CA ILE A 123 3.50 5.66 21.51
C ILE A 123 3.50 4.83 22.79
N ILE A 124 4.18 3.68 22.73
CA ILE A 124 4.39 2.79 23.88
C ILE A 124 5.63 3.27 24.64
N GLU A 125 6.74 3.42 23.91
CA GLU A 125 8.03 3.87 24.44
C GLU A 125 8.82 4.62 23.35
N ALA A 126 9.61 5.62 23.74
CA ALA A 126 10.48 6.37 22.84
C ALA A 126 11.70 6.90 23.60
N ASN A 127 12.90 6.67 23.07
CA ASN A 127 14.15 7.23 23.59
C ASN A 127 14.96 7.85 22.44
N SER A 128 16.14 8.41 22.70
CA SER A 128 16.92 9.10 21.66
C SER A 128 17.20 8.28 20.39
N ASN A 129 17.16 6.95 20.46
CA ASN A 129 17.61 6.04 19.41
C ASN A 129 16.49 5.17 18.82
N GLU A 130 15.43 4.88 19.58
CA GLU A 130 14.34 4.00 19.13
C GLU A 130 12.97 4.48 19.59
N ILE A 131 11.95 4.00 18.87
CA ILE A 131 10.54 4.14 19.22
C ILE A 131 9.84 2.79 19.10
N THR A 132 8.92 2.54 20.02
CA THR A 132 7.94 1.45 19.93
C THR A 132 6.55 2.06 19.96
N ALA A 133 5.73 1.71 18.96
CA ALA A 133 4.41 2.27 18.80
C ALA A 133 3.41 1.21 18.34
N LYS A 134 2.15 1.38 18.72
CA LYS A 134 1.03 0.59 18.21
C LYS A 134 0.38 1.33 17.05
N VAL A 135 0.13 0.66 15.94
CA VAL A 135 -0.59 1.24 14.79
C VAL A 135 -2.10 1.20 15.06
N ILE A 136 -2.76 2.35 14.99
CA ILE A 136 -4.22 2.46 15.20
C ILE A 136 -4.95 2.65 13.87
N GLU A 137 -4.47 3.57 13.04
CA GLU A 137 -5.14 3.96 11.80
C GLU A 137 -4.10 4.33 10.74
N TYR A 138 -4.41 4.04 9.48
CA TYR A 138 -3.59 4.41 8.34
C TYR A 138 -4.46 4.65 7.10
N PRO A 139 -3.97 5.35 6.07
CA PRO A 139 -4.79 5.80 4.94
C PRO A 139 -5.44 4.74 4.02
N SER A 140 -5.48 3.43 4.38
CA SER A 140 -5.91 2.36 3.46
C SER A 140 -7.40 2.12 3.30
N ALA A 141 -8.22 2.56 4.26
CA ALA A 141 -9.67 2.34 4.20
C ALA A 141 -10.29 2.94 2.93
N ASN A 142 -9.65 3.95 2.33
CA ASN A 142 -10.04 4.54 1.06
C ASN A 142 -9.55 3.75 -0.16
N PHE A 143 -8.40 3.08 -0.08
CA PHE A 143 -7.83 2.31 -1.21
C PHE A 143 -8.60 1.01 -1.48
N ILE A 144 -8.98 0.28 -0.42
CA ILE A 144 -9.76 -0.98 -0.58
C ILE A 144 -11.10 -0.70 -1.27
N LYS A 145 -11.78 0.39 -0.87
CA LYS A 145 -13.03 0.83 -1.53
C LYS A 145 -12.85 1.21 -2.99
N GLN A 146 -11.64 1.59 -3.39
CA GLN A 146 -11.28 1.98 -4.75
C GLN A 146 -10.75 0.80 -5.59
N GLY A 147 -10.79 -0.43 -5.08
CA GLY A 147 -10.39 -1.63 -5.83
C GLY A 147 -8.90 -1.96 -5.80
N TYR A 148 -8.16 -1.41 -4.83
CA TYR A 148 -6.76 -1.76 -4.60
C TYR A 148 -6.66 -3.14 -3.95
N SER A 149 -5.75 -3.97 -4.46
CA SER A 149 -5.41 -5.26 -3.83
C SER A 149 -4.17 -5.08 -2.95
N GLU A 150 -4.18 -5.66 -1.76
CA GLU A 150 -3.00 -5.67 -0.89
C GLU A 150 -1.99 -6.70 -1.40
N ILE A 151 -0.74 -6.29 -1.60
CA ILE A 151 0.36 -7.18 -2.02
C ILE A 151 1.55 -7.07 -1.05
N PRO A 152 2.31 -8.17 -0.86
CA PRO A 152 3.51 -8.15 -0.01
C PRO A 152 4.54 -7.14 -0.49
N ILE A 153 5.25 -6.50 0.45
CA ILE A 153 6.23 -5.43 0.14
C ILE A 153 7.37 -5.94 -0.73
N GLU A 154 7.73 -7.21 -0.59
CA GLU A 154 8.79 -7.88 -1.36
C GLU A 154 8.46 -7.99 -2.85
N GLN A 155 7.18 -7.84 -3.23
CA GLN A 155 6.75 -7.83 -4.64
C GLN A 155 6.78 -6.43 -5.26
N VAL A 156 6.99 -5.41 -4.44
CA VAL A 156 6.95 -4.00 -4.83
C VAL A 156 8.36 -3.43 -4.96
N GLU A 157 9.35 -4.00 -4.26
CA GLU A 157 10.78 -3.63 -4.30
C GLU A 157 11.46 -3.92 -5.65
#